data_AF-A0A7K4LRJ9-F1
#
_entry.id   AF-A0A7K4LRJ9-F1
#
_cell.length_a   1.000
_cell.length_b   1.000
_cell.length_c   1.000
_cell.angle_alpha   90.00
_cell.angle_beta   90.00
_cell.angle_gamma   90.00
#
_symmetry.space_group_name_H-M   'P 1'
#
loop_
_entity.id
_entity.type
_entity.pdbx_description
1 polymer ?
#
loop_
_entity_poly.entity_id
_entity_poly.type
_entity_poly.pdbx_seq_one_letter_code
_entity_poly.pdbx_strand_id
1 'polypeptide(L)'
;QVTRRALFPGDSEIDQLFRIFRTLGTPDEATWPGVTSMPDYKPSFPKWARQDFGKVVPPLDEEGRKLLAQMLHYDPNKRISAKSALGHPFFRDVTRTVPYLRL
;
A
#
# COMPACT_ATOMS: atom_id res chain seq x y z
N GLN A 1 10.68 -5.40 -12.47
CA GLN A 1 10.40 -4.00 -12.05
C GLN A 1 8.90 -3.77 -12.18
N VAL A 2 8.26 -3.04 -11.25
CA VAL A 2 6.80 -2.80 -11.30
C VAL A 2 6.49 -1.48 -12.01
N THR A 3 6.37 -0.36 -11.31
CA THR A 3 5.92 0.92 -11.92
C THR A 3 7.05 1.85 -12.37
N ARG A 4 8.28 1.68 -11.84
CA ARG A 4 9.43 2.60 -12.01
C ARG A 4 9.22 4.03 -11.48
N ARG A 5 8.23 4.22 -10.61
CA ARG A 5 7.90 5.52 -9.98
C ARG A 5 7.48 5.30 -8.54
N ALA A 6 7.72 6.29 -7.69
CA ALA A 6 7.24 6.28 -6.31
C ALA A 6 5.71 6.15 -6.28
N LEU A 7 5.19 5.31 -5.39
CA LEU A 7 3.75 5.03 -5.28
C LEU A 7 2.99 6.23 -4.69
N PHE A 8 3.59 6.89 -3.70
CA PHE A 8 3.04 8.06 -3.02
C PHE A 8 4.12 9.15 -2.93
N PRO A 9 4.34 9.94 -4.01
CA PRO A 9 5.36 10.98 -4.02
C PRO A 9 4.83 12.29 -3.43
N GLY A 10 4.63 12.34 -2.12
CA GLY A 10 4.20 13.56 -1.42
C GLY A 10 5.33 14.56 -1.18
N ASP A 11 5.01 15.85 -1.20
CA ASP A 11 5.95 16.96 -0.95
C ASP A 11 5.80 17.61 0.44
N SER A 12 4.77 17.19 1.19
CA SER A 12 4.46 17.58 2.57
C SER A 12 3.71 16.45 3.27
N GLU A 13 3.57 16.49 4.60
CA GLU A 13 2.84 15.46 5.35
C GLU A 13 1.37 15.32 4.89
N ILE A 14 0.70 16.46 4.67
CA ILE A 14 -0.70 16.46 4.24
C ILE A 14 -0.86 15.98 2.78
N ASP A 15 0.03 16.38 1.88
CA ASP A 15 0.03 15.88 0.50
C ASP A 15 0.33 14.38 0.46
N GLN A 16 1.25 13.90 1.29
CA GLN A 16 1.56 12.48 1.45
C GLN A 16 0.33 11.70 1.90
N LEU A 17 -0.38 12.15 2.95
CA LEU A 17 -1.62 11.52 3.41
C LEU A 17 -2.69 11.52 2.32
N PHE A 18 -2.89 12.63 1.62
CA PHE A 18 -3.91 12.72 0.57
C PHE A 18 -3.58 11.83 -0.64
N ARG A 19 -2.31 11.62 -0.98
CA ARG A 19 -1.93 10.65 -2.02
C ARG A 19 -2.24 9.21 -1.62
N ILE A 20 -2.01 8.87 -0.35
CA ILE A 20 -2.38 7.56 0.19
C ILE A 20 -3.90 7.41 0.12
N PHE A 21 -4.68 8.39 0.59
CA PHE A 21 -6.14 8.34 0.61
C PHE A 21 -6.75 8.28 -0.80
N ARG A 22 -6.23 9.05 -1.77
CA ARG A 22 -6.68 9.00 -3.17
C ARG A 22 -6.50 7.63 -3.81
N THR A 23 -5.54 6.84 -3.33
CA THR A 23 -5.24 5.51 -3.87
C THR A 23 -5.97 4.42 -3.10
N LEU A 24 -5.91 4.45 -1.77
CA LEU A 24 -6.39 3.38 -0.90
C LEU A 24 -7.80 3.62 -0.35
N GLY A 25 -8.37 4.81 -0.59
CA GLY A 25 -9.61 5.32 0.00
C GLY A 25 -9.34 6.08 1.29
N THR A 26 -10.14 7.08 1.64
CA THR A 26 -9.99 7.76 2.94
C THR A 26 -10.38 6.80 4.06
N PRO A 27 -9.52 6.55 5.06
CA PRO A 27 -9.82 5.59 6.12
C PRO A 27 -10.99 6.06 6.98
N ASP A 28 -11.72 5.08 7.50
CA ASP A 28 -12.88 5.21 8.37
C ASP A 28 -12.85 4.14 9.46
N GLU A 29 -13.82 4.17 10.38
CA GLU A 29 -13.89 3.21 11.50
C GLU A 29 -14.10 1.75 11.05
N ALA A 30 -14.61 1.52 9.83
CA ALA A 30 -14.75 0.17 9.29
C ALA A 30 -13.41 -0.41 8.83
N THR A 31 -12.62 0.41 8.13
CA THR A 31 -11.31 0.01 7.57
C THR A 31 -10.19 0.07 8.60
N TRP A 32 -10.25 1.04 9.52
CA TRP A 32 -9.29 1.24 10.61
C TRP A 32 -10.02 1.73 11.87
N PRO A 33 -10.45 0.80 12.75
CA PRO A 33 -11.05 1.16 14.03
C PRO A 33 -10.12 2.04 14.87
N GLY A 34 -10.62 3.19 15.34
CA GLY A 34 -9.89 4.19 16.12
C GLY A 34 -9.20 5.29 15.29
N VAL A 35 -9.28 5.25 13.95
CA VAL A 35 -8.63 6.26 13.09
C VAL A 35 -9.18 7.67 13.34
N THR A 36 -10.47 7.80 13.65
CA THR A 36 -11.10 9.11 13.89
C THR A 36 -10.65 9.77 15.20
N SER A 37 -10.07 8.98 16.10
CA SER A 37 -9.53 9.43 17.40
C SER A 37 -8.04 9.77 17.35
N MET A 38 -7.37 9.63 16.20
CA MET A 38 -5.95 9.96 16.07
C MET A 38 -5.72 11.48 16.18
N PRO A 39 -4.59 11.93 16.79
CA PRO A 39 -4.34 13.34 17.09
C PRO A 39 -4.51 14.29 15.88
N ASP A 40 -4.02 13.86 14.73
CA ASP A 40 -4.01 14.67 13.50
C ASP A 40 -5.16 14.34 12.54
N TYR A 41 -6.06 13.41 12.91
CA TYR A 41 -7.24 13.14 12.12
C TYR A 41 -8.16 14.34 12.10
N LYS A 42 -8.63 14.73 10.91
CA LYS A 42 -9.64 15.78 10.75
C LYS A 42 -10.88 15.20 10.07
N PRO A 43 -12.09 15.38 10.66
CA PRO A 43 -13.34 14.99 10.01
C PRO A 43 -13.54 15.65 8.64
N SER A 44 -12.91 16.81 8.43
CA SER A 44 -12.93 17.57 7.18
C SER A 44 -12.02 17.01 6.07
N PHE A 45 -11.28 15.93 6.30
CA PHE A 45 -10.49 15.31 5.24
C PHE A 45 -11.41 14.85 4.10
N PRO A 46 -11.04 15.11 2.82
CA PRO A 46 -11.85 14.68 1.70
C PRO A 46 -12.03 13.17 1.71
N LYS A 47 -13.20 12.71 1.24
CA LYS A 47 -13.55 11.29 1.17
C LYS A 47 -13.29 10.78 -0.24
N TRP A 48 -12.22 9.99 -0.42
CA TRP A 48 -11.88 9.33 -1.67
C TRP A 48 -12.30 7.86 -1.64
N ALA A 49 -12.74 7.35 -2.79
CA ALA A 49 -12.96 5.94 -3.00
C ALA A 49 -11.63 5.22 -3.25
N ARG A 50 -11.55 3.96 -2.81
CA ARG A 50 -10.39 3.10 -3.05
C ARG A 50 -10.26 2.78 -4.55
N GLN A 51 -9.02 2.84 -5.05
CA GLN A 51 -8.71 2.42 -6.41
C GLN A 51 -8.35 0.93 -6.48
N ASP A 52 -8.60 0.33 -7.63
CA ASP A 52 -8.15 -1.02 -7.94
C ASP A 52 -6.63 -1.04 -8.18
N PHE A 53 -5.91 -1.92 -7.47
CA PHE A 53 -4.47 -2.10 -7.66
C PHE A 53 -4.10 -2.55 -9.07
N GLY A 54 -5.00 -3.19 -9.82
CA GLY A 54 -4.79 -3.48 -11.24
C GLY A 54 -4.52 -2.21 -12.07
N LYS A 55 -5.08 -1.06 -11.66
CA LYS A 55 -4.83 0.24 -12.30
C LYS A 55 -3.60 0.96 -11.72
N VAL A 56 -3.33 0.76 -10.44
CA VAL A 56 -2.24 1.44 -9.71
C VAL A 56 -0.87 0.82 -10.01
N VAL A 57 -0.82 -0.51 -10.09
CA VAL A 57 0.40 -1.30 -10.38
C VAL A 57 0.17 -2.31 -11.52
N PRO A 58 -0.12 -1.86 -12.76
CA PRO A 58 -0.56 -2.74 -13.85
C PRO A 58 0.33 -3.95 -14.18
N PRO A 59 1.68 -3.87 -14.15
CA PRO A 59 2.52 -5.01 -14.50
C PRO A 59 2.69 -6.03 -13.37
N LEU A 60 2.15 -5.76 -12.18
CA LEU A 60 2.17 -6.71 -11.07
C LEU A 60 1.02 -7.70 -11.25
N ASP A 61 1.30 -9.01 -11.17
CA ASP A 61 0.28 -10.05 -11.25
C ASP A 61 -0.69 -10.04 -10.04
N GLU A 62 -1.69 -10.93 -10.08
CA GLU A 62 -2.72 -10.99 -9.05
C GLU A 62 -2.17 -11.31 -7.65
N GLU A 63 -1.22 -12.25 -7.54
CA GLU A 63 -0.65 -12.64 -6.25
C GLU A 63 0.22 -11.51 -5.68
N GLY A 64 0.98 -10.81 -6.53
CA GLY A 64 1.72 -9.62 -6.14
C GLY A 64 0.80 -8.50 -5.67
N ARG A 65 -0.33 -8.28 -6.36
CA ARG A 65 -1.32 -7.26 -5.94
C ARG A 65 -2.00 -7.62 -4.62
N LYS A 66 -2.29 -8.91 -4.38
CA LYS A 66 -2.82 -9.40 -3.09
C LYS A 66 -1.83 -9.15 -1.96
N LEU A 67 -0.56 -9.52 -2.14
CA LEU A 67 0.49 -9.26 -1.16
C LEU A 67 0.63 -7.76 -0.89
N LEU A 68 0.70 -6.94 -1.94
CA LEU A 68 0.79 -5.48 -1.81
C LEU A 68 -0.40 -4.90 -1.03
N ALA A 69 -1.62 -5.39 -1.28
CA ALA A 69 -2.80 -4.97 -0.55
C ALA A 69 -2.73 -5.29 0.95
N GLN A 70 -2.20 -6.46 1.29
CA GLN A 70 -1.99 -6.87 2.68
C GLN A 70 -0.89 -6.06 3.38
N MET A 71 0.16 -5.65 2.64
CA MET A 71 1.24 -4.80 3.15
C MET A 71 0.80 -3.34 3.34
N LEU A 72 -0.15 -2.86 2.54
CA LEU A 72 -0.66 -1.49 2.59
C LEU A 72 -1.98 -1.36 3.37
N HIS A 73 -2.27 -2.31 4.26
CA HIS A 73 -3.43 -2.20 5.13
C HIS A 73 -3.30 -0.99 6.07
N TYR A 74 -4.39 -0.20 6.20
CA TYR A 74 -4.45 0.99 7.05
C TYR A 74 -4.22 0.64 8.51
N ASP A 75 -5.11 -0.17 9.08
CA ASP A 75 -4.97 -0.71 10.43
C ASP A 75 -3.64 -1.48 10.56
N PRO A 76 -2.68 -0.98 11.37
CA PRO A 76 -1.38 -1.62 11.54
C PRO A 76 -1.50 -3.06 12.07
N ASN A 77 -2.53 -3.36 12.86
CA ASN A 77 -2.74 -4.70 13.43
C ASN A 77 -3.20 -5.72 12.38
N LYS A 78 -3.78 -5.25 11.27
CA LYS A 78 -4.22 -6.08 10.14
C LYS A 78 -3.17 -6.18 9.03
N ARG A 79 -2.09 -5.40 9.11
CA ARG A 79 -1.02 -5.43 8.12
C ARG A 79 -0.25 -6.75 8.22
N ILE A 80 0.01 -7.39 7.08
CA ILE A 80 0.73 -8.66 7.06
C ILE A 80 2.12 -8.53 7.70
N SER A 81 2.46 -9.47 8.59
CA SER A 81 3.80 -9.53 9.17
C SER A 81 4.82 -9.97 8.12
N ALA A 82 6.09 -9.58 8.29
CA ALA A 82 7.16 -10.03 7.40
C ALA A 82 7.26 -11.57 7.34
N LYS A 83 7.10 -12.25 8.49
CA LYS A 83 7.10 -13.73 8.56
C LYS A 83 5.98 -14.34 7.74
N SER A 84 4.77 -13.79 7.83
CA SER A 84 3.62 -14.25 7.05
C SER A 84 3.78 -13.96 5.57
N ALA A 85 4.35 -12.80 5.22
CA ALA A 85 4.59 -12.40 3.82
C ALA A 85 5.55 -13.37 3.10
N LEU A 86 6.57 -13.89 3.79
CA LEU A 86 7.47 -14.91 3.22
C LEU A 86 6.76 -16.20 2.80
N GLY A 87 5.62 -16.52 3.41
CA GLY A 87 4.78 -17.66 3.03
C GLY A 87 3.74 -17.37 1.94
N HIS A 88 3.72 -16.14 1.38
CA HIS A 88 2.72 -15.74 0.40
C HIS A 88 2.90 -16.46 -0.95
N PRO A 89 1.82 -16.85 -1.66
CA PRO A 89 1.93 -17.53 -2.96
C PRO A 89 2.78 -16.83 -4.01
N PHE A 90 2.83 -15.49 -3.95
CA PHE A 90 3.70 -14.64 -4.79
C PHE A 90 5.19 -15.03 -4.76
N PHE A 91 5.67 -15.68 -3.69
CA PHE A 91 7.07 -16.11 -3.57
C PHE A 91 7.29 -17.60 -3.83
N ARG A 92 6.29 -18.35 -4.33
CA ARG A 92 6.42 -19.80 -4.57
C ARG A 92 7.52 -20.18 -5.56
N ASP A 93 7.81 -19.30 -6.52
CA ASP A 93 8.77 -19.47 -7.61
C ASP A 93 9.93 -18.46 -7.52
N VAL A 94 10.13 -17.84 -6.34
CA VAL A 94 11.18 -16.85 -6.15
C VAL A 94 12.56 -17.47 -6.37
N THR A 95 13.39 -16.82 -7.19
CA THR A 95 14.76 -17.22 -7.46
C THR A 95 15.72 -16.06 -7.20
N ARG A 96 17.00 -16.38 -6.96
CA ARG A 96 18.04 -15.37 -6.76
C ARG A 96 18.69 -15.02 -8.10
N THR A 97 18.35 -13.86 -8.63
CA THR A 97 18.97 -13.32 -9.86
C THR A 97 20.18 -12.44 -9.54
N VAL A 98 21.25 -12.53 -10.33
CA VAL A 98 22.42 -11.63 -10.21
C VAL A 98 22.08 -10.28 -10.84
N PRO A 99 22.15 -9.15 -10.11
CA PRO A 99 21.90 -7.84 -10.70
C PRO A 99 23.10 -7.38 -11.53
N TYR A 100 22.82 -6.62 -12.61
CA TYR A 100 23.86 -5.89 -13.32
C TYR A 100 24.20 -4.62 -12.56
N LEU A 101 25.45 -4.52 -12.07
CA LEU A 101 25.97 -3.36 -11.34
C LEU A 101 27.04 -2.68 -12.19
N ARG A 102 26.91 -1.37 -12.36
CA ARG A 102 28.00 -0.51 -12.86
C ARG A 102 28.71 0.05 -11.63
N LEU A 103 29.87 -0.53 -11.32
CA LEU A 103 30.76 -0.07 -10.24
C LEU A 103 31.69 1.03 -10.75
#